data_AF-K1T2X2-F1
#
_entry.id   AF-K1T2X2-F1
#
_cell.length_a   1.000
_cell.length_b   1.000
_cell.length_c   1.000
_cell.angle_alpha   90.00
_cell.angle_beta   90.00
_cell.angle_gamma   90.00
#
_symmetry.space_group_name_H-M   'P 1'
#
loop_
_entity.id
_entity.type
_entity.pdbx_description
1 polymer ?
#
loop_
_entity_poly.entity_id
_entity_poly.type
_entity_poly.pdbx_seq_one_letter_code
_entity_poly.pdbx_strand_id
1 'polypeptide(L)'
;LIRLVEPKKLLREMIEHRDRNCSTSPVYLTTFYREGVQLKNKFQSLTEAVFKVYKSPTMEPGQKDQVKLLKMSKIDNREQTDSVLAKISSGVEACLQLDIMKNLPDFLLLESGEELYTYTSGDIVSVDDRTANVVYFEQKRGVKEPLFCGELYIDSENSALLRARFEIHP
;
A
#
# COMPACT_ATOMS: atom_id res chain seq x y z
N LEU A 1 -21.42 -2.82 -23.82
CA LEU A 1 -21.04 -4.20 -23.41
C LEU A 1 -20.36 -4.10 -22.06
N ILE A 2 -20.93 -4.66 -21.00
CA ILE A 2 -20.23 -4.79 -19.70
C ILE A 2 -19.35 -6.04 -19.83
N ARG A 3 -18.03 -5.87 -19.85
CA ARG A 3 -17.10 -6.99 -19.88
C ARG A 3 -17.02 -7.53 -18.45
N LEU A 4 -17.80 -8.58 -18.16
CA LEU A 4 -17.77 -9.24 -16.86
C LEU A 4 -16.47 -10.06 -16.75
N VAL A 5 -15.38 -9.41 -16.37
CA VAL A 5 -14.12 -10.11 -16.10
C VAL A 5 -14.21 -10.70 -14.69
N GLU A 6 -13.82 -11.96 -14.53
CA GLU A 6 -13.78 -12.61 -13.22
C GLU A 6 -12.72 -11.94 -12.31
N PRO A 7 -13.08 -11.43 -11.13
CA PRO A 7 -12.17 -10.61 -10.32
C PRO A 7 -11.00 -11.45 -9.77
N LYS A 8 -11.26 -12.70 -9.35
CA LYS A 8 -10.19 -13.63 -8.92
C LYS A 8 -9.19 -13.91 -10.05
N LYS A 9 -9.62 -13.91 -11.32
CA LYS A 9 -8.73 -14.07 -12.47
C LYS A 9 -7.80 -12.87 -12.63
N LEU A 10 -8.33 -11.64 -12.54
CA LEU A 10 -7.52 -10.42 -12.59
C LEU A 10 -6.46 -10.39 -11.48
N LEU A 11 -6.84 -10.77 -10.26
CA LEU A 11 -5.93 -10.84 -9.13
C LEU A 11 -4.84 -11.91 -9.34
N ARG A 12 -5.20 -13.11 -9.83
CA ARG A 12 -4.22 -14.16 -10.17
C ARG A 12 -3.23 -13.65 -11.22
N GLU A 13 -3.70 -13.08 -12.31
CA GLU A 13 -2.85 -12.54 -13.38
C GLU A 13 -1.91 -11.44 -12.85
N MET A 14 -2.42 -10.54 -12.00
CA MET A 14 -1.61 -9.48 -11.36
C MET A 14 -0.46 -10.06 -10.52
N ILE A 15 -0.72 -11.10 -9.73
CA ILE A 15 0.29 -11.76 -8.90
C ILE A 15 1.29 -12.55 -9.74
N GLU A 16 0.82 -13.26 -10.76
CA GLU A 16 1.66 -14.02 -11.68
C GLU A 16 2.63 -13.13 -12.47
N HIS A 17 2.22 -11.91 -12.84
CA HIS A 17 3.05 -10.96 -13.59
C HIS A 17 3.96 -10.10 -12.72
N ARG A 18 4.00 -10.36 -11.41
CA ARG A 18 4.77 -9.54 -10.46
C ARG A 18 6.28 -9.56 -10.75
N ASP A 19 6.81 -10.67 -11.25
CA ASP A 19 8.21 -10.81 -11.67
C ASP A 19 8.59 -9.92 -12.87
N ARG A 20 7.61 -9.59 -13.72
CA ARG A 20 7.75 -8.69 -14.89
C ARG A 20 7.48 -7.23 -14.52
N ASN A 21 6.54 -7.00 -13.62
CA ASN A 21 6.06 -5.67 -13.26
C ASN A 21 6.81 -5.04 -12.07
N CYS A 22 7.57 -5.84 -11.31
CA CYS A 22 8.37 -5.40 -10.19
C CYS A 22 9.86 -5.76 -10.39
N SER A 23 10.75 -5.01 -9.74
CA SER A 23 12.19 -5.24 -9.89
C SER A 23 12.63 -6.56 -9.27
N THR A 24 13.33 -7.37 -10.06
CA THR A 24 13.98 -8.62 -9.62
C THR A 24 15.40 -8.39 -9.10
N SER A 25 15.97 -7.20 -9.31
CA SER A 25 17.23 -6.76 -8.72
C SER A 25 17.00 -5.67 -7.67
N PRO A 26 17.93 -5.48 -6.72
CA PRO A 26 17.82 -4.38 -5.79
C PRO A 26 17.81 -3.01 -6.48
N VAL A 27 17.03 -2.07 -5.94
CA VAL A 27 16.91 -0.70 -6.46
C VAL A 27 17.34 0.30 -5.40
N TYR A 28 18.13 1.30 -5.81
CA TYR A 28 18.58 2.38 -4.95
C TYR A 28 17.89 3.68 -5.32
N LEU A 29 17.14 4.25 -4.39
CA LEU A 29 16.33 5.45 -4.59
C LEU A 29 16.83 6.59 -3.70
N THR A 30 16.73 7.82 -4.20
CA THR A 30 16.80 9.03 -3.36
C THR A 30 15.37 9.54 -3.20
N THR A 31 14.81 9.47 -1.99
CA THR A 31 13.40 9.80 -1.76
C THR A 31 13.25 10.98 -0.81
N PHE A 32 12.15 11.71 -0.97
CA PHE A 32 11.70 12.74 -0.05
C PHE A 32 10.59 12.19 0.84
N TYR A 33 10.64 12.50 2.13
CA TYR A 33 9.68 12.10 3.14
C TYR A 33 9.16 13.34 3.86
N ARG A 34 7.85 13.38 4.13
CA ARG A 34 7.21 14.42 4.92
C ARG A 34 6.16 13.81 5.84
N GLU A 35 6.22 14.15 7.12
CA GLU A 35 5.26 13.73 8.15
C GLU A 35 4.83 14.95 8.96
N GLY A 36 3.52 15.14 9.10
CA GLY A 36 2.94 16.25 9.85
C GLY A 36 1.99 15.74 10.94
N VAL A 37 2.05 16.34 12.12
CA VAL A 37 1.07 16.14 13.19
C VAL A 37 0.23 17.40 13.31
N GLN A 38 -1.09 17.26 13.18
CA GLN A 38 -2.04 18.35 13.28
C GLN A 38 -3.01 18.10 14.45
N LEU A 39 -3.23 19.13 15.27
CA LEU A 39 -4.21 19.10 16.36
C LEU A 39 -5.09 20.35 16.25
N LYS A 40 -6.41 20.17 16.26
CA LYS A 40 -7.39 21.28 16.14
C LYS A 40 -7.06 22.23 14.96
N ASN A 41 -6.77 21.64 13.80
CA ASN A 41 -6.33 22.33 12.58
C ASN A 41 -5.01 23.11 12.67
N LYS A 42 -4.24 23.00 13.76
CA LYS A 42 -2.91 23.61 13.90
C LYS A 42 -1.80 22.57 13.77
N PHE A 43 -0.76 22.88 12.98
CA PHE A 43 0.44 22.04 12.88
C PHE A 43 1.22 22.06 14.18
N GLN A 44 1.29 20.90 14.82
CA GLN A 44 2.05 20.67 16.05
C GLN A 44 3.50 20.35 15.73
N SER A 45 3.73 19.52 14.71
CA SER A 45 5.08 19.25 14.22
C SER A 45 5.08 18.91 12.74
N LEU A 46 6.17 19.23 12.05
CA LEU A 46 6.44 18.85 10.67
C LEU A 46 7.87 18.33 10.59
N THR A 47 8.03 17.11 10.07
CA THR A 47 9.32 16.51 9.77
C THR A 47 9.44 16.33 8.26
N GLU A 48 10.54 16.79 7.69
CA GLU A 48 10.90 16.56 6.30
C GLU A 48 12.29 15.93 6.24
N ALA A 49 12.47 14.96 5.34
CA ALA A 49 13.75 14.26 5.22
C ALA A 49 14.02 13.79 3.79
N VAL A 50 15.29 13.67 3.46
CA VAL A 50 15.78 13.00 2.25
C VAL A 50 16.48 11.72 2.67
N PHE A 51 16.06 10.59 2.08
CA PHE A 51 16.62 9.27 2.35
C PHE A 51 17.30 8.70 1.11
N LYS A 52 18.34 7.90 1.31
CA LYS A 52 18.68 6.81 0.39
C LYS A 52 17.89 5.58 0.82
N VAL A 53 17.13 5.01 -0.09
CA VAL A 53 16.36 3.78 0.14
C VAL A 53 16.95 2.68 -0.73
N TYR A 54 17.33 1.57 -0.09
CA TYR A 54 17.60 0.30 -0.74
C TYR A 54 16.32 -0.52 -0.69
N LYS A 55 15.73 -0.78 -1.86
CA LYS A 55 14.64 -1.73 -2.04
C LYS A 55 15.25 -3.06 -2.46
N SER A 56 15.08 -4.10 -1.66
CA SER A 56 15.52 -5.44 -2.07
C SER A 56 14.60 -5.99 -3.19
N PRO A 57 15.01 -7.05 -3.90
CA PRO A 57 14.17 -7.70 -4.90
C PRO A 57 12.78 -8.04 -4.37
N THR A 58 11.74 -7.74 -5.15
CA THR A 58 10.34 -7.96 -4.72
C THR A 58 10.02 -9.44 -4.53
N MET A 59 10.69 -10.34 -5.26
CA MET A 59 10.48 -11.80 -5.15
C MET A 59 11.21 -12.45 -3.97
N GLU A 60 11.97 -11.68 -3.18
CA GLU A 60 12.74 -12.19 -2.04
C GLU A 60 12.27 -11.53 -0.73
N PRO A 61 11.07 -11.89 -0.21
CA PRO A 61 10.46 -11.22 0.93
C PRO A 61 11.26 -11.36 2.23
N GLY A 62 12.16 -12.35 2.33
CA GLY A 62 13.10 -12.49 3.45
C GLY A 62 14.17 -11.41 3.50
N GLN A 63 14.42 -10.70 2.38
CA GLN A 63 15.34 -9.58 2.34
C GLN A 63 14.66 -8.28 2.78
N LYS A 64 15.29 -7.60 3.74
CA LYS A 64 14.78 -6.34 4.28
C LYS A 64 15.21 -5.16 3.43
N ASP A 65 14.30 -4.22 3.26
CA ASP A 65 14.64 -2.89 2.75
C ASP A 65 15.52 -2.16 3.78
N GLN A 66 16.32 -1.20 3.30
CA GLN A 66 17.17 -0.39 4.17
C GLN A 66 17.02 1.08 3.83
N VAL A 67 17.11 1.92 4.87
CA VAL A 67 17.04 3.37 4.71
C VAL A 67 18.23 4.03 5.37
N LYS A 68 18.79 5.01 4.68
CA LYS A 68 19.84 5.88 5.21
C LYS A 68 19.37 7.32 5.11
N LEU A 69 19.26 7.98 6.26
CA LEU A 69 18.98 9.40 6.32
C LEU A 69 20.15 10.19 5.73
N LEU A 70 19.87 11.08 4.78
CA LEU A 70 20.86 12.01 4.24
C LEU A 70 20.76 13.38 4.91
N LYS A 71 19.53 13.90 5.02
CA LYS A 71 19.26 15.23 5.56
C LYS A 71 17.84 15.26 6.13
N MET A 72 17.65 15.92 7.26
CA MET A 72 16.32 16.16 7.83
C MET A 72 16.17 17.60 8.31
N SER A 73 14.93 18.06 8.33
CA SER A 73 14.46 19.27 9.01
C SER A 73 13.25 18.90 9.85
N LYS A 74 13.16 19.46 11.05
CA LYS A 74 12.00 19.28 11.93
C LYS A 74 11.61 20.62 12.52
N ILE A 75 10.32 20.94 12.44
CA ILE A 75 9.67 22.06 13.11
C ILE A 75 8.75 21.47 14.18
N ASP A 76 8.83 21.98 15.41
CA ASP A 76 8.01 21.54 16.55
C ASP A 76 7.44 22.78 17.23
N ASN A 77 6.13 22.95 17.14
CA ASN A 77 5.37 24.11 17.66
C ASN A 77 4.53 23.74 18.91
N ARG A 78 4.77 22.55 19.49
CA ARG A 78 4.01 22.08 20.65
C ARG A 78 4.28 22.96 21.87
N GLU A 79 3.21 23.33 22.58
CA GLU A 79 3.31 23.97 23.89
C GLU A 79 3.62 22.93 24.97
N GLN A 80 4.47 23.27 25.94
CA GLN A 80 4.95 22.35 26.99
C GLN A 80 3.84 21.79 27.90
N THR A 81 2.64 22.36 27.86
CA THR A 81 1.47 22.03 28.69
C THR A 81 0.51 21.02 28.06
N ASP A 82 0.65 20.72 26.75
CA ASP A 82 -0.24 19.79 26.04
C ASP A 82 0.12 18.33 26.41
N SER A 83 -0.73 17.71 27.24
CA SER A 83 -0.40 16.50 28.01
C SER A 83 -0.86 15.18 27.38
N VAL A 84 -1.35 15.19 26.13
CA VAL A 84 -1.78 13.96 25.43
C VAL A 84 -1.03 13.82 24.12
N LEU A 85 -0.12 12.84 24.08
CA LEU A 85 0.72 12.56 22.91
C LEU A 85 0.25 11.25 22.25
N ALA A 86 -0.74 11.35 21.37
CA ALA A 86 -1.07 10.26 20.47
C ALA A 86 0.01 10.18 19.39
N LYS A 87 0.96 9.26 19.55
CA LYS A 87 1.98 8.96 18.52
C LYS A 87 1.41 7.89 17.60
N ILE A 88 0.90 8.29 16.44
CA ILE A 88 0.63 7.35 15.35
C ILE A 88 2.00 6.96 14.78
N SER A 89 2.39 5.70 14.97
CA SER A 89 3.69 5.16 14.55
C SER A 89 3.75 4.87 13.04
N SER A 90 3.35 5.82 12.19
CA SER A 90 3.39 5.69 10.72
C SER A 90 4.69 6.28 10.16
N GLY A 91 5.82 5.77 10.63
CA GLY A 91 7.14 6.24 10.20
C GLY A 91 7.53 5.69 8.82
N VAL A 92 8.76 6.00 8.40
CA VAL A 92 9.36 5.54 7.13
C VAL A 92 9.22 4.02 6.91
N GLU A 93 9.35 3.23 7.97
CA GLU A 93 9.18 1.77 7.91
C GLU A 93 7.76 1.37 7.44
N ALA A 94 6.71 2.06 7.92
CA ALA A 94 5.35 1.78 7.50
C ALA A 94 5.17 2.00 5.99
N CYS A 95 5.81 3.03 5.42
CA CYS A 95 5.79 3.26 3.98
C CYS A 95 6.41 2.09 3.19
N LEU A 96 7.43 1.42 3.75
CA LEU A 96 8.04 0.24 3.11
C LEU A 96 7.19 -1.01 3.30
N GLN A 97 6.55 -1.16 4.45
CA GLN A 97 5.65 -2.28 4.75
C GLN A 97 4.38 -2.24 3.90
N LEU A 98 3.88 -1.05 3.57
CA LEU A 98 2.71 -0.84 2.71
C LEU A 98 2.96 -1.10 1.21
N ASP A 99 4.17 -1.49 0.82
CA ASP A 99 4.45 -2.06 -0.50
C ASP A 99 3.85 -3.47 -0.59
N ILE A 100 2.54 -3.55 -0.88
CA ILE A 100 1.79 -4.80 -0.89
C ILE A 100 2.24 -5.77 -1.99
N MET A 101 2.95 -5.30 -3.03
CA MET A 101 3.51 -6.19 -4.03
C MET A 101 4.71 -6.97 -3.46
N LYS A 102 5.52 -6.32 -2.62
CA LYS A 102 6.60 -6.99 -1.88
C LYS A 102 6.06 -7.79 -0.70
N ASN A 103 5.15 -7.21 0.09
CA ASN A 103 4.58 -7.81 1.29
C ASN A 103 3.12 -8.17 1.02
N LEU A 104 2.87 -9.33 0.41
CA LEU A 104 1.51 -9.75 0.04
C LEU A 104 0.61 -9.85 1.28
N PRO A 105 -0.44 -9.02 1.40
CA PRO A 105 -1.46 -9.16 2.42
C PRO A 105 -2.38 -10.34 2.12
N ASP A 106 -3.12 -10.76 3.13
CA ASP A 106 -4.08 -11.87 3.10
C ASP A 106 -5.11 -11.78 1.96
N PHE A 107 -5.64 -10.59 1.66
CA PHE A 107 -6.57 -10.37 0.54
C PHE A 107 -5.93 -10.55 -0.86
N LEU A 108 -4.62 -10.78 -0.95
CA LEU A 108 -3.92 -11.18 -2.18
C LEU A 108 -3.48 -12.66 -2.17
N LEU A 109 -3.70 -13.38 -1.07
CA LEU A 109 -3.36 -14.80 -0.93
C LEU A 109 -4.56 -15.70 -1.30
N LEU A 110 -4.95 -15.67 -2.57
CA LEU A 110 -6.16 -16.35 -3.08
C LEU A 110 -6.20 -17.87 -2.85
N GLU A 111 -5.02 -18.50 -2.76
CA GLU A 111 -4.86 -19.95 -2.65
C GLU A 111 -4.56 -20.42 -1.21
N SER A 112 -4.74 -19.56 -0.20
CA SER A 112 -4.46 -19.89 1.21
C SER A 112 -5.39 -20.94 1.82
N GLY A 113 -6.46 -21.34 1.11
CA GLY A 113 -7.47 -22.29 1.57
C GLY A 113 -8.53 -21.69 2.49
N GLU A 114 -8.26 -20.54 3.12
CA GLU A 114 -9.21 -19.78 3.91
C GLU A 114 -9.84 -18.68 3.04
N GLU A 115 -11.06 -18.93 2.55
CA GLU A 115 -11.77 -17.91 1.76
C GLU A 115 -12.36 -16.81 2.67
N LEU A 116 -11.51 -15.94 3.21
CA LEU A 116 -11.88 -14.85 4.13
C LEU A 116 -12.55 -13.66 3.42
N TYR A 117 -12.37 -13.54 2.11
CA TYR A 117 -12.76 -12.36 1.32
C TYR A 117 -13.76 -12.70 0.21
N THR A 118 -14.62 -11.73 -0.10
CA THR A 118 -15.43 -11.67 -1.33
C THR A 118 -14.79 -10.67 -2.29
N TYR A 119 -14.79 -10.99 -3.58
CA TYR A 119 -14.24 -10.12 -4.62
C TYR A 119 -15.30 -9.78 -5.66
N THR A 120 -15.41 -8.51 -6.01
CA THR A 120 -16.39 -8.02 -6.98
C THR A 120 -15.69 -7.16 -8.03
N SER A 121 -16.01 -7.40 -9.30
CA SER A 121 -15.49 -6.58 -10.40
C SER A 121 -16.16 -5.21 -10.40
N GLY A 122 -15.35 -4.16 -10.44
CA GLY A 122 -15.78 -2.79 -10.56
C GLY A 122 -15.72 -2.27 -12.00
N ASP A 123 -15.70 -0.95 -12.11
CA ASP A 123 -15.60 -0.24 -13.39
C ASP A 123 -14.21 -0.36 -14.02
N ILE A 124 -14.13 0.04 -15.29
CA ILE A 124 -12.88 0.32 -15.99
C ILE A 124 -12.63 1.82 -15.91
N VAL A 125 -11.48 2.22 -15.38
CA VAL A 125 -11.15 3.62 -15.07
C VAL A 125 -9.79 4.01 -15.65
N SER A 126 -9.53 5.31 -15.78
CA SER A 126 -8.20 5.83 -16.12
C SER A 126 -7.43 6.19 -14.85
N VAL A 127 -6.21 5.66 -14.72
CA VAL A 127 -5.24 5.99 -13.66
C VAL A 127 -3.96 6.45 -14.33
N ASP A 128 -3.64 7.74 -14.22
CA ASP A 128 -2.43 8.34 -14.80
C ASP A 128 -2.25 7.96 -16.29
N ASP A 129 -3.30 8.16 -17.09
CA ASP A 129 -3.41 7.84 -18.52
C ASP A 129 -3.36 6.35 -18.88
N ARG A 130 -3.45 5.45 -17.89
CA ARG A 130 -3.53 3.99 -18.08
C ARG A 130 -4.92 3.47 -17.79
N THR A 131 -5.40 2.54 -18.62
CA THR A 131 -6.72 1.91 -18.43
C THR A 131 -6.63 0.79 -17.39
N ALA A 132 -7.39 0.87 -16.30
CA ALA A 132 -7.36 -0.06 -15.18
C ALA A 132 -8.71 -0.75 -14.97
N ASN A 133 -8.70 -2.05 -14.69
CA ASN A 133 -9.83 -2.77 -14.12
C ASN A 133 -9.84 -2.59 -12.60
N VAL A 134 -10.98 -2.23 -12.03
CA VAL A 134 -11.13 -2.14 -10.57
C VAL A 134 -11.61 -3.48 -10.02
N VAL A 135 -10.99 -3.96 -8.95
CA VAL A 135 -11.44 -5.11 -8.16
C VAL A 135 -11.69 -4.66 -6.73
N TYR A 136 -12.93 -4.80 -6.27
CA TYR A 136 -13.32 -4.58 -4.89
C TYR A 136 -13.09 -5.85 -4.09
N PHE A 137 -12.68 -5.70 -2.83
CA PHE A 137 -12.57 -6.79 -1.87
C PHE A 137 -13.11 -6.36 -0.51
N GLU A 138 -13.79 -7.29 0.16
CA GLU A 138 -14.31 -7.11 1.51
C GLU A 138 -14.34 -8.45 2.25
N GLN A 139 -14.28 -8.42 3.58
CA GLN A 139 -14.40 -9.63 4.38
C GLN A 139 -15.75 -10.33 4.14
N LYS A 140 -15.76 -11.66 4.20
CA LYS A 140 -17.01 -12.44 4.12
C LYS A 140 -17.89 -12.21 5.34
N ARG A 141 -19.20 -12.38 5.13
CA ARG A 141 -20.17 -12.41 6.23
C ARG A 141 -19.80 -13.51 7.23
N GLY A 142 -19.74 -13.13 8.51
CA GLY A 142 -19.45 -14.05 9.62
C GLY A 142 -18.00 -14.10 10.06
N VAL A 143 -17.08 -13.47 9.30
CA VAL A 143 -15.72 -13.17 9.79
C VAL A 143 -15.83 -12.13 10.90
N LYS A 144 -15.18 -12.37 12.05
CA LYS A 144 -15.26 -11.50 13.23
C LYS A 144 -14.02 -10.63 13.41
N GLU A 145 -12.93 -11.07 12.83
CA GLU A 145 -11.65 -10.40 12.80
C GLU A 145 -11.77 -9.10 11.99
N PRO A 146 -11.12 -8.01 12.41
CA PRO A 146 -11.12 -6.75 11.67
C PRO A 146 -10.18 -6.84 10.47
N LEU A 147 -10.65 -7.48 9.39
CA LEU A 147 -9.91 -7.63 8.15
C LEU A 147 -9.98 -6.36 7.29
N PHE A 148 -9.15 -6.28 6.26
CA PHE A 148 -9.17 -5.12 5.36
C PHE A 148 -10.37 -5.15 4.41
N CYS A 149 -10.71 -4.00 3.84
CA CYS A 149 -11.57 -3.90 2.66
C CYS A 149 -11.04 -2.79 1.75
N GLY A 150 -11.43 -2.80 0.48
CA GLY A 150 -11.00 -1.75 -0.44
C GLY A 150 -11.09 -2.10 -1.91
N GLU A 151 -10.24 -1.44 -2.68
CA GLU A 151 -10.22 -1.50 -4.14
C GLU A 151 -8.78 -1.54 -4.69
N LEU A 152 -8.60 -2.39 -5.70
CA LEU A 152 -7.35 -2.60 -6.42
C LEU A 152 -7.54 -2.21 -7.87
N TYR A 153 -6.63 -1.41 -8.39
CA TYR A 153 -6.65 -0.90 -9.76
C TYR A 153 -5.56 -1.63 -10.55
N ILE A 154 -5.98 -2.52 -11.44
CA ILE A 154 -5.11 -3.44 -12.16
C ILE A 154 -5.06 -3.01 -13.63
N ASP A 155 -3.87 -2.71 -14.12
CA ASP A 155 -3.66 -2.30 -15.50
C ASP A 155 -4.21 -3.34 -16.49
N SER A 156 -4.93 -2.86 -17.52
CA SER A 156 -5.59 -3.73 -18.48
C SER A 156 -4.67 -4.33 -19.54
N GLU A 157 -3.45 -3.80 -19.69
CA GLU A 157 -2.49 -4.22 -20.72
C GLU A 157 -1.45 -5.19 -20.17
N ASN A 158 -0.92 -4.93 -18.97
CA ASN A 158 0.16 -5.73 -18.38
C ASN A 158 -0.13 -6.27 -16.97
N SER A 159 -1.35 -6.10 -16.47
CA SER A 159 -1.78 -6.60 -15.16
C SER A 159 -0.99 -6.02 -13.98
N ALA A 160 -0.27 -4.90 -14.14
CA ALA A 160 0.41 -4.24 -13.04
C ALA A 160 -0.60 -3.63 -12.05
N LEU A 161 -0.33 -3.75 -10.75
CA LEU A 161 -1.06 -2.99 -9.73
C LEU A 161 -0.68 -1.51 -9.85
N LEU A 162 -1.63 -0.67 -10.27
CA LEU A 162 -1.42 0.77 -10.42
C LEU A 162 -1.72 1.55 -9.14
N ARG A 163 -2.72 1.08 -8.39
CA ARG A 163 -3.18 1.71 -7.16
C ARG A 163 -3.88 0.68 -6.29
N ALA A 164 -3.68 0.80 -4.99
CA ALA A 164 -4.46 0.11 -3.97
C ALA A 164 -5.00 1.16 -3.00
N ARG A 165 -6.25 1.02 -2.61
CA ARG A 165 -6.86 1.77 -1.51
C ARG A 165 -7.54 0.76 -0.61
N PHE A 166 -7.21 0.81 0.66
CA PHE A 166 -7.76 -0.12 1.63
C PHE A 166 -7.76 0.49 3.02
N GLU A 167 -8.68 0.00 3.82
CA GLU A 167 -8.88 0.38 5.21
C GLU A 167 -9.34 -0.84 6.01
N ILE A 168 -9.30 -0.74 7.33
CA ILE A 168 -9.84 -1.79 8.19
C ILE A 168 -11.36 -1.77 8.01
N HIS A 169 -11.96 -2.94 7.80
CA HIS A 169 -13.40 -3.08 7.70
C HIS A 169 -14.05 -2.57 9.00
N PRO A 170 -14.99 -1.60 8.91
CA PRO A 170 -15.62 -0.99 10.08
C PRO A 170 -16.57 -1.93 10.84
#